data_AF-A0A819J0X5-F1
#
_entry.id   AF-A0A819J0X5-F1
#
_cell.length_a   1.000
_cell.length_b   1.000
_cell.length_c   1.000
_cell.angle_alpha   90.00
_cell.angle_beta   90.00
_cell.angle_gamma   90.00
#
_symmetry.space_group_name_H-M   'P 1'
#
loop_
_entity.id
_entity.type
_entity.pdbx_description
1 polymer ?
#
loop_
_entity_poly.entity_id
_entity_poly.type
_entity_poly.pdbx_seq_one_letter_code
_entity_poly.pdbx_strand_id
1 'polypeptide(L)'
;MSEFEHESIENLYSKLCLDLNMDIETKEDAWRSYEHIRKHYVLEGDQLHWLAVSLYVSCRRNRFLTSIDNNPISISRLLKSANHLELIVFFDKLHKWEDMANLPDSIRFKIDQVEHAFNISSIIFEKYTKIFIEIFGGNQYKLIHSDYQYRRTSNQINPKLNQKNKANKLNHHDLYSLIWTIYALAKTIYPSTINDLIASFHLLISSFIFIYDYSKLNKLDYLIKGSCLKELCSSDGTIIDKLCEKYSCSSEMCRTIIEEHLKSDLIKCINKSENFLNENNYLETIRDINRQYDEIVLTNCIIDERIFLENQNQLNDLLSNLNENRYSKSYQNRTPITASQHLASNDYQTNNSNQFLTPISQANQLIKVLFEIIKDQQSTKPSNNLRFIIGQQTFLDDLIERLNEWENIFNKSYDSIEEINNFNKQLNPSRSCQSRFDLSLKLFYNSLENILTIEKKRLESIQFNSQQQIQQSFQKLILNNQFLKSLLGLCILLVLYSHNDKYHDFNWLLNIYSLHGYSFLKMIQIFLKTSQQISKWRQFIKYLSSIEEIIISSMVFSNDSSLWNDIELKGILKYNQIQLIH
;
A
#
# COMPACT_ATOMS: atom_id res chain seq x y z
N MET A 1 46.30 8.83 -28.42
CA MET A 1 45.37 9.94 -28.16
C MET A 1 44.29 9.86 -29.23
N SER A 2 43.23 9.11 -28.95
CA SER A 2 42.12 8.89 -29.89
C SER A 2 40.96 9.78 -29.50
N GLU A 3 40.55 10.59 -30.46
CA GLU A 3 39.36 11.45 -30.48
C GLU A 3 38.11 10.65 -30.09
N PHE A 4 37.57 10.93 -28.91
CA PHE A 4 36.16 10.67 -28.60
C PHE A 4 35.47 12.03 -28.59
N GLU A 5 34.79 12.36 -29.68
CA GLU A 5 33.88 13.50 -29.74
C GLU A 5 32.82 13.33 -28.65
N HIS A 6 32.83 14.20 -27.63
CA HIS A 6 31.71 14.32 -26.70
C HIS A 6 30.51 14.88 -27.48
N GLU A 7 29.56 14.01 -27.82
CA GLU A 7 28.30 14.41 -28.46
C GLU A 7 27.59 15.49 -27.62
N SER A 8 27.21 16.61 -28.24
CA SER A 8 26.54 17.71 -27.52
C SER A 8 25.21 17.25 -26.94
N ILE A 9 24.91 17.66 -25.71
CA ILE A 9 23.68 17.29 -24.97
C ILE A 9 22.40 17.55 -25.78
N GLU A 10 22.38 18.60 -26.60
CA GLU A 10 21.26 18.94 -27.49
C GLU A 10 21.02 17.89 -28.60
N ASN A 11 22.09 17.25 -29.09
CA ASN A 11 22.01 16.15 -30.06
C ASN A 11 21.48 14.89 -29.38
N LEU A 12 21.99 14.57 -28.18
CA LEU A 12 21.49 13.45 -27.37
C LEU A 12 20.00 13.62 -27.02
N TYR A 13 19.58 14.83 -26.65
CA TYR A 13 18.18 15.15 -26.41
C TYR A 13 17.33 15.05 -27.67
N SER A 14 17.84 15.53 -28.81
CA SER A 14 17.12 15.41 -30.08
C SER A 14 16.95 13.96 -30.50
N LYS A 15 17.94 13.10 -30.29
CA LYS A 15 17.83 11.64 -30.48
C LYS A 15 16.76 11.04 -29.56
N LEU A 16 16.78 11.37 -28.26
CA LEU A 16 15.78 10.93 -27.28
C LEU A 16 14.35 11.28 -27.74
N CYS A 17 14.13 12.53 -28.17
CA CYS A 17 12.81 12.97 -28.64
C CYS A 17 12.38 12.24 -29.92
N LEU A 18 13.31 11.92 -30.82
CA LEU A 18 13.03 11.14 -32.03
C LEU A 18 12.66 9.69 -31.69
N ASP A 19 13.39 9.04 -30.79
CA ASP A 19 13.11 7.65 -30.37
C ASP A 19 11.75 7.49 -29.67
N LEU A 20 11.31 8.57 -29.00
CA LEU A 20 10.02 8.64 -28.31
C LEU A 20 8.90 9.18 -29.19
N ASN A 21 9.17 9.58 -30.44
CA ASN A 21 8.22 10.21 -31.36
C ASN A 21 7.51 11.44 -30.75
N MET A 22 8.28 12.34 -30.13
CA MET A 22 7.74 13.54 -29.48
C MET A 22 7.33 14.63 -30.46
N ASP A 23 6.25 15.32 -30.14
CA ASP A 23 5.82 16.53 -30.82
C ASP A 23 6.77 17.71 -30.53
N ILE A 24 6.78 18.67 -31.46
CA ILE A 24 7.70 19.82 -31.43
C ILE A 24 7.41 20.71 -30.21
N GLU A 25 6.13 20.92 -29.89
CA GLU A 25 5.70 21.78 -28.76
C GLU A 25 6.21 21.22 -27.43
N THR A 26 5.95 19.95 -27.14
CA THR A 26 6.41 19.30 -25.91
C THR A 26 7.94 19.21 -25.84
N LYS A 27 8.61 18.97 -26.98
CA LYS A 27 10.09 18.98 -27.06
C LYS A 27 10.66 20.34 -26.68
N GLU A 28 10.12 21.43 -27.23
CA GLU A 28 10.58 22.79 -26.94
C GLU A 28 10.29 23.19 -25.50
N ASP A 29 9.10 22.87 -24.98
CA ASP A 29 8.72 23.21 -23.61
C ASP A 29 9.59 22.51 -22.58
N ALA A 30 9.88 21.23 -22.77
CA ALA A 30 10.80 20.48 -21.92
C ALA A 30 12.24 21.04 -21.98
N TRP A 31 12.70 21.48 -23.15
CA TRP A 31 14.01 22.12 -23.29
C TRP A 31 14.06 23.48 -22.56
N ARG A 32 13.06 24.35 -22.77
CA ARG A 32 12.94 25.65 -22.11
C ARG A 32 12.89 25.50 -20.58
N SER A 33 12.08 24.55 -20.09
CA SER A 33 11.99 24.23 -18.67
C SER A 33 13.35 23.80 -18.11
N TYR A 34 14.08 22.95 -18.84
CA TYR A 34 15.40 22.52 -18.43
C TYR A 34 16.44 23.64 -18.41
N GLU A 35 16.47 24.51 -19.43
CA GLU A 35 17.35 25.67 -19.45
C GLU A 35 17.05 26.65 -18.32
N HIS A 36 15.77 26.83 -17.98
CA HIS A 36 15.36 27.67 -16.86
C HIS A 36 15.88 27.10 -15.54
N ILE A 37 15.64 25.83 -15.25
CA ILE A 37 16.09 25.16 -14.02
C ILE A 37 17.61 25.16 -13.92
N ARG A 38 18.31 24.87 -15.02
CA ARG A 38 19.79 24.84 -15.08
C ARG A 38 20.44 26.21 -14.79
N LYS A 39 19.73 27.32 -15.01
CA LYS A 39 20.22 28.67 -14.65
C LYS A 39 20.17 28.93 -13.15
N HIS A 40 19.22 28.32 -12.44
CA HIS A 40 18.98 28.57 -11.01
C HIS A 40 19.56 27.47 -10.09
N TYR A 41 19.74 26.26 -10.62
CA TYR A 41 20.17 25.09 -9.86
C TYR A 41 21.34 24.37 -10.52
N VAL A 42 22.20 23.76 -9.71
CA VAL A 42 23.27 22.89 -10.18
C VAL A 42 22.72 21.46 -10.34
N LEU A 43 22.62 21.01 -11.58
CA LEU A 43 22.10 19.68 -11.92
C LEU A 43 23.22 18.65 -11.93
N GLU A 44 23.38 17.89 -10.86
CA GLU A 44 24.43 16.86 -10.73
C GLU A 44 24.14 15.57 -11.52
N GLY A 45 25.20 14.93 -12.02
CA GLY A 45 25.13 13.68 -12.79
C GLY A 45 24.81 13.85 -14.27
N ASP A 46 24.29 12.80 -14.91
CA ASP A 46 23.97 12.82 -16.34
C ASP A 46 22.83 13.81 -16.64
N GLN A 47 23.09 14.71 -17.58
CA GLN A 47 22.17 15.75 -18.03
C GLN A 47 21.03 15.18 -18.87
N LEU A 48 21.25 14.07 -19.59
CA LEU A 48 20.20 13.39 -20.35
C LEU A 48 19.11 12.86 -19.42
N HIS A 49 19.47 12.43 -18.20
CA HIS A 49 18.48 12.01 -17.20
C HIS A 49 17.59 13.16 -16.72
N TRP A 50 18.17 14.35 -16.53
CA TRP A 50 17.40 15.54 -16.16
C TRP A 50 16.48 16.01 -17.28
N LEU A 51 16.94 15.91 -18.52
CA LEU A 51 16.13 16.18 -19.70
C LEU A 51 14.99 15.15 -19.88
N ALA A 52 15.22 13.88 -19.58
CA ALA A 52 14.18 12.86 -19.57
C ALA A 52 13.10 13.15 -18.52
N VAL A 53 13.49 13.61 -17.33
CA VAL A 53 12.57 14.07 -16.26
C VAL A 53 11.79 15.31 -16.71
N SER A 54 12.46 16.32 -17.28
CA SER A 54 11.81 17.52 -17.81
C SER A 54 10.78 17.16 -18.88
N LEU A 55 11.14 16.28 -19.81
CA LEU A 55 10.28 15.80 -20.88
C LEU A 55 9.04 15.09 -20.33
N TYR A 56 9.22 14.20 -19.36
CA TYR A 56 8.12 13.52 -18.68
C TYR A 56 7.14 14.50 -18.02
N VAL A 57 7.64 15.52 -17.33
CA VAL A 57 6.81 16.55 -16.68
C VAL A 57 6.08 17.42 -17.71
N SER A 58 6.75 17.85 -18.79
CA SER A 58 6.12 18.65 -19.84
C SER A 58 5.00 17.91 -20.55
N CYS A 59 5.17 16.61 -20.83
CA CYS A 59 4.11 15.75 -21.36
C CYS A 59 2.87 15.72 -20.46
N ARG A 60 3.07 15.72 -19.14
CA ARG A 60 1.99 15.72 -18.15
C ARG A 60 1.32 17.10 -18.00
N ARG A 61 2.04 18.20 -18.28
CA ARG A 61 1.54 19.59 -18.20
C ARG A 61 0.71 20.01 -19.41
N ASN A 62 1.13 19.71 -20.63
CA ASN A 62 0.46 20.21 -21.85
C ASN A 62 -0.95 19.62 -22.07
N ARG A 63 -1.31 18.57 -21.32
CA ARG A 63 -2.60 17.88 -21.46
C ARG A 63 -3.73 18.37 -20.55
N PHE A 64 -3.46 19.26 -19.60
CA PHE A 64 -4.54 19.94 -18.86
C PHE A 64 -5.45 20.79 -19.77
N LEU A 65 -5.02 21.03 -21.03
CA LEU A 65 -5.78 21.77 -22.05
C LEU A 65 -6.65 20.87 -22.94
N THR A 66 -6.45 19.54 -22.97
CA THR A 66 -7.18 18.61 -23.85
C THR A 66 -7.71 17.41 -23.07
N SER A 67 -9.03 17.23 -23.06
CA SER A 67 -9.81 16.34 -22.18
C SER A 67 -9.63 14.82 -22.35
N ILE A 68 -8.46 14.35 -22.79
CA ILE A 68 -8.16 12.93 -22.99
C ILE A 68 -7.01 12.59 -22.03
N ASP A 69 -7.07 11.44 -21.36
CA ASP A 69 -6.23 11.04 -20.20
C ASP A 69 -5.28 9.86 -20.55
N ASN A 70 -4.70 9.86 -21.75
CA ASN A 70 -3.65 8.95 -22.23
C ASN A 70 -2.24 9.52 -21.98
N ASN A 71 -1.37 8.80 -21.28
CA ASN A 71 0.04 9.18 -21.18
C ASN A 71 0.67 9.09 -22.62
N PRO A 72 1.53 10.01 -23.11
CA PRO A 72 2.11 9.89 -24.44
C PRO A 72 3.44 9.10 -24.44
N ILE A 73 4.07 8.99 -23.28
CA ILE A 73 5.35 8.31 -23.11
C ILE A 73 5.20 7.21 -22.06
N SER A 74 5.42 5.96 -22.48
CA SER A 74 5.66 4.88 -21.54
C SER A 74 6.98 5.13 -20.80
N ILE A 75 6.95 5.16 -19.47
CA ILE A 75 8.14 5.35 -18.62
C ILE A 75 9.21 4.30 -18.99
N SER A 76 8.81 3.06 -19.25
CA SER A 76 9.75 2.00 -19.66
C SER A 76 10.50 2.35 -20.96
N ARG A 77 9.84 3.00 -21.92
CA ARG A 77 10.49 3.49 -23.15
C ARG A 77 11.38 4.70 -22.89
N LEU A 78 10.94 5.63 -22.05
CA LEU A 78 11.73 6.79 -21.63
C LEU A 78 13.05 6.37 -20.98
N LEU A 79 12.99 5.45 -20.01
CA LEU A 79 14.15 4.95 -19.28
C LEU A 79 15.13 4.21 -20.18
N LYS A 80 14.63 3.36 -21.09
CA LYS A 80 15.46 2.64 -22.07
C LYS A 80 16.16 3.62 -23.03
N SER A 81 15.44 4.64 -23.51
CA SER A 81 15.97 5.62 -24.48
C SER A 81 16.91 6.64 -23.84
N ALA A 82 16.76 6.91 -22.54
CA ALA A 82 17.64 7.80 -21.78
C ALA A 82 18.86 7.06 -21.20
N ASN A 83 19.60 6.34 -22.04
CA ASN A 83 20.82 5.59 -21.67
C ASN A 83 20.62 4.58 -20.51
N HIS A 84 19.50 3.83 -20.51
CA HIS A 84 19.15 2.91 -19.43
C HIS A 84 19.13 3.59 -18.06
N LEU A 85 18.45 4.74 -17.97
CA LEU A 85 18.21 5.43 -16.71
C LEU A 85 17.56 4.49 -15.71
N GLU A 86 18.24 4.28 -14.58
CA GLU A 86 17.69 3.48 -13.49
C GLU A 86 16.46 4.13 -12.90
N LEU A 87 15.46 3.31 -12.61
CA LEU A 87 14.14 3.78 -12.24
C LEU A 87 14.12 4.46 -10.85
N ILE A 88 14.99 4.06 -9.92
CA ILE A 88 15.24 4.81 -8.66
C ILE A 88 15.72 6.21 -8.99
N VAL A 89 16.78 6.29 -9.80
CA VAL A 89 17.44 7.56 -10.13
C VAL A 89 16.47 8.47 -10.86
N PHE A 90 15.56 7.90 -11.66
CA PHE A 90 14.48 8.65 -12.28
C PHE A 90 13.54 9.28 -11.23
N PHE A 91 12.97 8.52 -10.30
CA PHE A 91 12.07 9.08 -9.29
C PHE A 91 12.78 10.05 -8.33
N ASP A 92 14.01 9.75 -7.92
CA ASP A 92 14.82 10.67 -7.10
C ASP A 92 15.04 12.01 -7.80
N LYS A 93 15.35 11.98 -9.11
CA LYS A 93 15.49 13.20 -9.93
C LYS A 93 14.14 13.86 -10.18
N LEU A 94 13.06 13.09 -10.33
CA LEU A 94 11.70 13.59 -10.54
C LEU A 94 11.23 14.40 -9.33
N HIS A 95 11.35 13.88 -8.11
CA HIS A 95 10.97 14.63 -6.90
C HIS A 95 11.80 15.91 -6.70
N LYS A 96 13.11 15.84 -6.96
CA LYS A 96 13.94 17.06 -6.96
C LYS A 96 13.43 18.06 -8.00
N TRP A 97 13.02 17.59 -9.16
CA TRP A 97 12.45 18.45 -10.21
C TRP A 97 11.11 19.06 -9.83
N GLU A 98 10.24 18.31 -9.13
CA GLU A 98 8.96 18.81 -8.62
C GLU A 98 9.13 20.01 -7.69
N ASP A 99 10.18 19.99 -6.87
CA ASP A 99 10.54 21.06 -5.96
C ASP A 99 11.22 22.22 -6.70
N MET A 100 12.20 21.94 -7.56
CA MET A 100 12.89 23.00 -8.32
C MET A 100 11.94 23.75 -9.28
N ALA A 101 10.99 23.03 -9.89
CA ALA A 101 10.04 23.60 -10.85
C ALA A 101 8.74 24.12 -10.20
N ASN A 102 8.59 24.02 -8.87
CA ASN A 102 7.39 24.39 -8.12
C ASN A 102 6.09 23.89 -8.79
N LEU A 103 6.00 22.57 -9.02
CA LEU A 103 4.85 21.99 -9.71
C LEU A 103 3.56 22.07 -8.86
N PRO A 104 2.38 22.25 -9.48
CA PRO A 104 1.10 22.21 -8.78
C PRO A 104 0.83 20.86 -8.10
N ASP A 105 0.10 20.88 -6.97
CA ASP A 105 -0.23 19.69 -6.18
C ASP A 105 -0.97 18.62 -6.98
N SER A 106 -1.76 19.01 -7.98
CA SER A 106 -2.47 18.07 -8.87
C SER A 106 -1.51 17.21 -9.72
N ILE A 107 -0.35 17.74 -10.09
CA ILE A 107 0.68 17.02 -10.86
C ILE A 107 1.50 16.15 -9.91
N ARG A 108 1.90 16.70 -8.76
CA ARG A 108 2.64 15.98 -7.72
C ARG A 108 1.88 14.72 -7.28
N PHE A 109 0.59 14.85 -7.00
CA PHE A 109 -0.27 13.71 -6.64
C PHE A 109 -0.33 12.62 -7.73
N LYS A 110 -0.36 12.99 -9.01
CA LYS A 110 -0.34 12.01 -10.12
C LYS A 110 1.02 11.31 -10.22
N ILE A 111 2.12 12.01 -9.95
CA ILE A 111 3.47 11.42 -9.92
C ILE A 111 3.58 10.44 -8.75
N ASP A 112 3.15 10.84 -7.56
CA ASP A 112 3.11 9.99 -6.37
C ASP A 112 2.28 8.72 -6.59
N GLN A 113 1.15 8.81 -7.30
CA GLN A 113 0.35 7.63 -7.65
C GLN A 113 1.11 6.65 -8.56
N VAL A 114 1.83 7.16 -9.56
CA VAL A 114 2.60 6.32 -10.47
C VAL A 114 3.75 5.64 -9.74
N GLU A 115 4.47 6.38 -8.89
CA GLU A 115 5.54 5.82 -8.05
C GLU A 115 4.98 4.78 -7.07
N HIS A 116 3.84 5.08 -6.43
CA HIS A 116 3.19 4.17 -5.51
C HIS A 116 2.74 2.86 -6.17
N ALA A 117 2.11 2.95 -7.36
CA ALA A 117 1.72 1.77 -8.14
C ALA A 117 2.93 0.91 -8.52
N PHE A 118 4.05 1.54 -8.87
CA PHE A 118 5.31 0.86 -9.14
C PHE A 118 5.87 0.17 -7.88
N ASN A 119 5.88 0.86 -6.75
CA ASN A 119 6.35 0.32 -5.47
C ASN A 119 5.54 -0.91 -5.04
N ILE A 120 4.21 -0.90 -5.25
CA ILE A 120 3.36 -2.07 -5.06
C ILE A 120 3.84 -3.22 -5.94
N SER A 121 3.98 -3.00 -7.26
CA SER A 121 4.42 -4.05 -8.17
C SER A 121 5.79 -4.62 -7.82
N SER A 122 6.73 -3.80 -7.37
CA SER A 122 8.05 -4.25 -6.92
C SER A 122 7.94 -5.21 -5.72
N ILE A 123 7.11 -4.90 -4.73
CA ILE A 123 6.86 -5.76 -3.56
C ILE A 123 6.18 -7.07 -3.98
N ILE A 124 5.20 -6.97 -4.88
CA ILE A 124 4.47 -8.12 -5.41
C ILE A 124 5.38 -9.02 -6.23
N PHE A 125 6.30 -8.47 -7.01
CA PHE A 125 7.25 -9.21 -7.81
C PHE A 125 8.30 -9.97 -6.96
N GLU A 126 8.72 -9.38 -5.84
CA GLU A 126 9.59 -10.08 -4.87
C GLU A 126 8.89 -11.33 -4.30
N LYS A 127 7.61 -11.20 -3.95
CA LYS A 127 6.75 -12.31 -3.50
C LYS A 127 6.53 -13.32 -4.62
N TYR A 128 6.25 -12.85 -5.83
CA TYR A 128 6.02 -13.67 -7.02
C TYR A 128 7.14 -14.69 -7.24
N THR A 129 8.40 -14.24 -7.16
CA THR A 129 9.57 -15.12 -7.35
C THR A 129 9.63 -16.24 -6.31
N LYS A 130 9.39 -15.92 -5.04
CA LYS A 130 9.39 -16.91 -3.95
C LYS A 130 8.24 -17.91 -4.12
N ILE A 131 7.03 -17.42 -4.38
CA ILE A 131 5.83 -18.24 -4.57
C ILE A 131 5.99 -19.18 -5.78
N PHE A 132 6.56 -18.70 -6.88
CA PHE A 132 6.78 -19.52 -8.07
C PHE A 132 7.70 -20.71 -7.79
N ILE A 133 8.83 -20.47 -7.11
CA ILE A 133 9.77 -21.54 -6.74
C ILE A 133 9.11 -22.55 -5.80
N GLU A 134 8.24 -22.09 -4.89
CA GLU A 134 7.52 -22.97 -3.97
C GLU A 134 6.45 -23.85 -4.64
N ILE A 135 5.78 -23.36 -5.70
CA ILE A 135 4.68 -24.05 -6.39
C ILE A 135 5.18 -24.90 -7.57
N PHE A 136 5.90 -24.28 -8.51
CA PHE A 136 6.34 -24.94 -9.74
C PHE A 136 7.76 -25.52 -9.61
N GLY A 137 8.54 -25.03 -8.65
CA GLY A 137 9.95 -25.40 -8.54
C GLY A 137 10.81 -24.65 -9.56
N GLY A 138 12.13 -24.69 -9.36
CA GLY A 138 13.07 -24.00 -10.21
C GLY A 138 14.26 -23.46 -9.42
N ASN A 139 15.36 -23.21 -10.11
CA ASN A 139 16.49 -22.48 -9.52
C ASN A 139 16.32 -21.00 -9.90
N GLN A 140 16.21 -20.12 -8.90
CA GLN A 140 16.08 -18.67 -9.07
C GLN A 140 17.09 -18.13 -10.10
N TYR A 141 18.36 -18.58 -10.02
CA TYR A 141 19.40 -18.16 -10.95
C TYR A 141 19.14 -18.56 -12.42
N LYS A 142 18.50 -19.72 -12.66
CA LYS A 142 18.17 -20.21 -14.01
C LYS A 142 16.91 -19.56 -14.59
N LEU A 143 16.04 -19.01 -13.73
CA LEU A 143 14.84 -18.26 -14.13
C LEU A 143 15.19 -16.81 -14.47
N ILE A 144 16.22 -16.26 -13.85
CA ILE A 144 16.66 -14.86 -14.03
C ILE A 144 17.63 -14.70 -15.21
N HIS A 145 18.50 -15.69 -15.45
CA HIS A 145 19.52 -15.62 -16.50
C HIS A 145 19.19 -16.57 -17.66
N SER A 146 18.26 -16.17 -18.54
CA SER A 146 17.93 -16.87 -19.79
C SER A 146 19.14 -17.02 -20.73
N ASP A 147 20.05 -16.04 -20.70
CA ASP A 147 21.31 -16.02 -21.46
C ASP A 147 22.27 -17.17 -21.13
N TYR A 148 22.17 -17.76 -19.94
CA TYR A 148 23.09 -18.81 -19.49
C TYR A 148 22.79 -20.17 -20.15
N GLN A 149 21.55 -20.40 -20.61
CA GLN A 149 21.17 -21.66 -21.28
C GLN A 149 21.45 -21.65 -22.79
N TYR A 150 21.34 -20.50 -23.46
CA TYR A 150 21.68 -20.38 -24.89
C TYR A 150 23.20 -20.37 -25.14
N ARG A 151 24.03 -19.85 -24.21
CA ARG A 151 25.49 -19.82 -24.37
C ARG A 151 26.19 -21.16 -24.12
N ARG A 152 25.63 -22.07 -23.31
CA ARG A 152 26.23 -23.41 -23.08
C ARG A 152 25.86 -24.43 -24.15
N THR A 153 24.68 -24.33 -24.77
CA THR A 153 24.25 -25.26 -25.83
C THR A 153 24.87 -24.96 -27.20
N SER A 154 25.32 -23.72 -27.44
CA SER A 154 26.01 -23.34 -28.68
C SER A 154 27.48 -23.76 -28.73
N ASN A 155 28.17 -23.84 -27.60
CA ASN A 155 29.62 -24.13 -27.57
C ASN A 155 30.00 -25.61 -27.37
N GLN A 156 29.03 -26.52 -27.23
CA GLN A 156 29.27 -27.96 -27.21
C GLN A 156 28.05 -28.72 -27.75
N ILE A 157 27.90 -28.88 -29.06
CA ILE A 157 27.21 -30.03 -29.67
C ILE A 157 27.71 -30.19 -31.12
N ASN A 158 28.29 -31.36 -31.40
CA ASN A 158 28.53 -31.87 -32.74
C ASN A 158 27.24 -31.82 -33.58
N PRO A 159 27.30 -31.36 -34.85
CA PRO A 159 26.11 -31.19 -35.67
C PRO A 159 25.72 -32.51 -36.31
N LYS A 160 25.08 -33.41 -35.56
CA LYS A 160 24.28 -34.54 -36.09
C LYS A 160 23.49 -35.19 -34.96
N LEU A 161 22.17 -35.28 -35.17
CA LEU A 161 21.15 -36.08 -34.46
C LEU A 161 20.25 -35.31 -33.47
N ASN A 162 18.99 -35.09 -33.91
CA ASN A 162 17.76 -34.94 -33.12
C ASN A 162 17.39 -33.56 -32.50
N GLN A 163 17.46 -32.47 -33.27
CA GLN A 163 17.00 -31.14 -32.84
C GLN A 163 15.53 -30.79 -33.12
N LYS A 164 14.73 -31.61 -33.80
CA LYS A 164 13.34 -31.24 -34.14
C LYS A 164 12.29 -31.48 -33.04
N ASN A 165 12.57 -32.28 -32.00
CA ASN A 165 11.56 -32.68 -31.01
C ASN A 165 11.78 -32.15 -29.57
N LYS A 166 12.83 -31.34 -29.32
CA LYS A 166 13.11 -30.78 -27.98
C LYS A 166 12.70 -29.31 -27.81
N ALA A 167 12.37 -28.61 -28.90
CA ALA A 167 11.97 -27.20 -28.86
C ALA A 167 10.48 -26.96 -28.53
N ASN A 168 9.69 -28.03 -28.37
CA ASN A 168 8.23 -27.95 -28.24
C ASN A 168 7.69 -28.15 -26.81
N LYS A 169 8.52 -28.20 -25.77
CA LYS A 169 8.02 -28.34 -24.38
C LYS A 169 8.11 -27.02 -23.64
N LEU A 170 7.05 -26.66 -22.92
CA LEU A 170 6.97 -25.45 -22.10
C LEU A 170 8.07 -25.48 -21.03
N ASN A 171 8.91 -24.45 -20.99
CA ASN A 171 9.97 -24.34 -19.99
C ASN A 171 9.48 -23.60 -18.74
N HIS A 172 10.16 -23.80 -17.61
CA HIS A 172 9.83 -23.10 -16.36
C HIS A 172 10.02 -21.58 -16.49
N HIS A 173 10.95 -21.13 -17.35
CA HIS A 173 11.15 -19.71 -17.66
C HIS A 173 9.95 -19.10 -18.42
N ASP A 174 9.44 -19.80 -19.43
CA ASP A 174 8.31 -19.31 -20.23
C ASP A 174 7.04 -19.28 -19.39
N LEU A 175 6.86 -20.26 -18.50
CA LEU A 175 5.79 -20.27 -17.50
C LEU A 175 5.93 -19.12 -16.48
N TYR A 176 7.15 -18.84 -16.03
CA TYR A 176 7.43 -17.72 -15.14
C TYR A 176 7.07 -16.38 -15.81
N SER A 177 7.58 -16.12 -17.01
CA SER A 177 7.21 -14.91 -17.76
C SER A 177 5.70 -14.84 -18.00
N LEU A 178 5.05 -15.96 -18.33
CA LEU A 178 3.62 -16.00 -18.65
C LEU A 178 2.75 -15.64 -17.45
N ILE A 179 3.00 -16.21 -16.26
CA ILE A 179 2.19 -15.91 -15.07
C ILE A 179 2.29 -14.42 -14.71
N TRP A 180 3.50 -13.84 -14.81
CA TRP A 180 3.69 -12.42 -14.54
C TRP A 180 2.95 -11.54 -15.56
N THR A 181 3.03 -11.86 -16.85
CA THR A 181 2.29 -11.11 -17.89
C THR A 181 0.77 -11.24 -17.70
N ILE A 182 0.26 -12.40 -17.29
CA ILE A 182 -1.17 -12.59 -16.98
C ILE A 182 -1.59 -11.73 -15.79
N TYR A 183 -0.77 -11.72 -14.73
CA TYR A 183 -1.00 -10.86 -13.57
C TYR A 183 -1.05 -9.38 -13.98
N ALA A 184 -0.05 -8.92 -14.74
CA ALA A 184 0.02 -7.53 -15.21
C ALA A 184 -1.17 -7.17 -16.09
N LEU A 185 -1.55 -8.06 -17.02
CA LEU A 185 -2.72 -7.87 -17.88
C LEU A 185 -4.01 -7.77 -17.05
N ALA A 186 -4.25 -8.71 -16.13
CA ALA A 186 -5.43 -8.69 -15.26
C ALA A 186 -5.49 -7.42 -14.38
N LYS A 187 -4.32 -6.93 -13.93
CA LYS A 187 -4.20 -5.69 -13.16
C LYS A 187 -4.64 -4.46 -13.98
N THR A 188 -4.37 -4.43 -15.29
CA THR A 188 -4.78 -3.31 -16.16
C THR A 188 -6.28 -3.26 -16.44
N ILE A 189 -6.96 -4.40 -16.42
CA ILE A 189 -8.41 -4.49 -16.62
C ILE A 189 -9.16 -3.94 -15.39
N TYR A 190 -8.52 -3.96 -14.21
CA TYR A 190 -9.14 -3.62 -12.93
C TYR A 190 -8.34 -2.56 -12.15
N PRO A 191 -8.62 -1.26 -12.38
CA PRO A 191 -7.87 -0.16 -11.77
C PRO A 191 -7.88 -0.13 -10.24
N SER A 192 -8.90 -0.73 -9.61
CA SER A 192 -9.01 -0.87 -8.15
C SER A 192 -7.85 -1.68 -7.54
N THR A 193 -7.17 -2.50 -8.33
CA THR A 193 -6.00 -3.28 -7.89
C THR A 193 -4.67 -2.52 -7.97
N ILE A 194 -4.61 -1.41 -8.73
CA ILE A 194 -3.35 -0.72 -9.06
C ILE A 194 -2.71 -0.07 -7.83
N ASN A 195 -3.52 0.52 -6.96
CA ASN A 195 -3.08 1.26 -5.78
C ASN A 195 -3.34 0.53 -4.45
N ASP A 196 -3.94 -0.66 -4.48
CA ASP A 196 -4.14 -1.49 -3.29
C ASP A 196 -3.25 -2.73 -3.34
N LEU A 197 -2.29 -2.77 -2.40
CA LEU A 197 -1.36 -3.88 -2.25
C LEU A 197 -2.08 -5.20 -1.90
N ILE A 198 -3.16 -5.15 -1.13
CA ILE A 198 -3.91 -6.34 -0.72
C ILE A 198 -4.65 -6.91 -1.93
N ALA A 199 -5.38 -6.07 -2.67
CA ALA A 199 -6.08 -6.49 -3.89
C ALA A 199 -5.08 -7.01 -4.94
N SER A 200 -3.95 -6.33 -5.15
CA SER A 200 -2.85 -6.79 -6.01
C SER A 200 -2.29 -8.15 -5.58
N PHE A 201 -2.17 -8.42 -4.28
CA PHE A 201 -1.68 -9.72 -3.80
C PHE A 201 -2.71 -10.84 -3.98
N HIS A 202 -4.00 -10.57 -3.76
CA HIS A 202 -5.05 -11.55 -4.04
C HIS A 202 -5.08 -11.89 -5.54
N LEU A 203 -4.94 -10.89 -6.41
CA LEU A 203 -4.84 -11.10 -7.86
C LEU A 203 -3.62 -11.95 -8.23
N LEU A 204 -2.48 -11.74 -7.58
CA LEU A 204 -1.27 -12.57 -7.77
C LEU A 204 -1.55 -14.04 -7.43
N ILE A 205 -2.09 -14.29 -6.24
CA ILE A 205 -2.38 -15.66 -5.77
C ILE A 205 -3.44 -16.32 -6.67
N SER A 206 -4.47 -15.59 -7.08
CA SER A 206 -5.46 -16.06 -8.05
C SER A 206 -4.82 -16.40 -9.40
N SER A 207 -3.85 -15.62 -9.88
CA SER A 207 -3.12 -15.90 -11.14
C SER A 207 -2.30 -17.19 -11.05
N PHE A 208 -1.67 -17.45 -9.90
CA PHE A 208 -0.98 -18.71 -9.63
C PHE A 208 -1.93 -19.91 -9.61
N ILE A 209 -3.04 -19.81 -8.90
CA ILE A 209 -4.06 -20.86 -8.80
C ILE A 209 -4.62 -21.17 -10.19
N PHE A 210 -4.98 -20.14 -10.95
CA PHE A 210 -5.51 -20.28 -12.30
C PHE A 210 -4.55 -21.08 -13.19
N ILE A 211 -3.27 -20.72 -13.22
CA ILE A 211 -2.28 -21.43 -14.04
C ILE A 211 -1.97 -22.83 -13.52
N TYR A 212 -2.02 -23.04 -12.20
CA TYR A 212 -1.89 -24.36 -11.61
C TYR A 212 -3.03 -25.29 -12.05
N ASP A 213 -4.28 -24.84 -11.98
CA ASP A 213 -5.45 -25.63 -12.36
C ASP A 213 -5.39 -26.01 -13.85
N TYR A 214 -5.05 -25.07 -14.73
CA TYR A 214 -4.86 -25.36 -16.16
C TYR A 214 -3.67 -26.29 -16.43
N SER A 215 -2.56 -26.12 -15.71
CA SER A 215 -1.39 -27.02 -15.85
C SER A 215 -1.76 -28.46 -15.47
N LYS A 216 -2.59 -28.64 -14.44
CA LYS A 216 -3.07 -29.95 -14.01
C LYS A 216 -4.10 -30.55 -14.99
N LEU A 217 -5.03 -29.74 -15.51
CA LEU A 217 -5.99 -30.17 -16.53
C LEU A 217 -5.27 -30.68 -17.80
N ASN A 218 -4.19 -30.02 -18.21
CA ASN A 218 -3.39 -30.38 -19.37
C ASN A 218 -2.28 -31.42 -19.09
N LYS A 219 -2.27 -32.04 -17.90
CA LYS A 219 -1.30 -33.07 -17.48
C LYS A 219 0.17 -32.61 -17.55
N LEU A 220 0.43 -31.33 -17.30
CA LEU A 220 1.78 -30.74 -17.26
C LEU A 220 2.46 -30.94 -15.90
N ASP A 221 2.34 -32.13 -15.31
CA ASP A 221 2.86 -32.45 -13.97
C ASP A 221 4.39 -32.28 -13.87
N TYR A 222 5.09 -32.30 -15.01
CA TYR A 222 6.54 -32.09 -15.06
C TYR A 222 6.99 -30.67 -14.68
N LEU A 223 6.07 -29.69 -14.68
CA LEU A 223 6.27 -28.30 -14.28
C LEU A 223 5.87 -28.05 -12.82
N ILE A 224 5.18 -29.00 -12.19
CA ILE A 224 4.58 -28.87 -10.86
C ILE A 224 5.50 -29.62 -9.87
N LYS A 225 6.69 -29.08 -9.61
CA LYS A 225 7.75 -29.73 -8.81
C LYS A 225 8.12 -29.00 -7.52
N GLY A 226 7.34 -28.00 -7.13
CA GLY A 226 7.59 -27.20 -5.94
C GLY A 226 7.53 -28.00 -4.63
N SER A 227 8.34 -27.58 -3.66
CA SER A 227 8.43 -28.21 -2.32
C SER A 227 7.10 -28.16 -1.57
N CYS A 228 6.28 -27.13 -1.81
CA CYS A 228 5.01 -26.91 -1.14
C CYS A 228 3.98 -28.02 -1.41
N LEU A 229 4.10 -28.74 -2.54
CA LEU A 229 3.11 -29.73 -2.98
C LEU A 229 3.11 -31.00 -2.14
N LYS A 230 4.24 -31.35 -1.51
CA LYS A 230 4.33 -32.54 -0.65
C LYS A 230 3.54 -32.38 0.65
N GLU A 231 3.44 -31.17 1.17
CA GLU A 231 2.65 -30.82 2.36
C GLU A 231 1.17 -30.55 2.00
N LEU A 232 0.92 -29.97 0.82
CA LEU A 232 -0.43 -29.63 0.34
C LEU A 232 -1.27 -30.86 -0.06
N CYS A 233 -0.67 -32.02 -0.33
CA CYS A 233 -1.38 -33.24 -0.74
C CYS A 233 -1.80 -34.16 0.43
N SER A 234 -1.50 -33.81 1.68
CA SER A 234 -1.66 -34.70 2.85
C SER A 234 -2.96 -34.52 3.65
N SER A 235 -3.78 -33.51 3.34
CA SER A 235 -5.03 -33.19 4.06
C SER A 235 -6.19 -32.89 3.10
N ASP A 236 -7.43 -33.18 3.50
CA ASP A 236 -8.64 -32.92 2.70
C ASP A 236 -8.93 -31.41 2.60
N GLY A 237 -8.88 -30.85 1.38
CA GLY A 237 -9.16 -29.42 1.10
C GLY A 237 -8.68 -28.99 -0.30
N THR A 238 -9.37 -28.02 -0.92
CA THR A 238 -9.01 -27.51 -2.26
C THR A 238 -7.68 -26.75 -2.21
N ILE A 239 -6.91 -26.74 -3.31
CA ILE A 239 -5.60 -26.04 -3.33
C ILE A 239 -5.73 -24.53 -3.08
N ILE A 240 -6.87 -23.97 -3.46
CA ILE A 240 -7.25 -22.58 -3.17
C ILE A 240 -7.22 -22.34 -1.68
N ASP A 241 -7.90 -23.17 -0.90
CA ASP A 241 -8.00 -23.01 0.55
C ASP A 241 -6.64 -23.14 1.22
N LYS A 242 -5.81 -24.08 0.78
CA LYS A 242 -4.48 -24.29 1.38
C LYS A 242 -3.47 -23.18 1.04
N LEU A 243 -3.48 -22.69 -0.20
CA LEU A 243 -2.64 -21.53 -0.58
C LEU A 243 -3.13 -20.26 0.13
N CYS A 244 -4.45 -20.09 0.26
CA CYS A 244 -5.04 -18.97 0.98
C CYS A 244 -4.72 -19.04 2.49
N GLU A 245 -4.77 -20.20 3.12
CA GLU A 245 -4.33 -20.39 4.52
C GLU A 245 -2.85 -20.06 4.70
N LYS A 246 -1.98 -20.59 3.82
CA LYS A 246 -0.53 -20.38 3.89
C LYS A 246 -0.16 -18.90 3.75
N TYR A 247 -0.79 -18.20 2.81
CA TYR A 247 -0.50 -16.78 2.54
C TYR A 247 -1.42 -15.81 3.29
N SER A 248 -2.32 -16.31 4.13
CA SER A 248 -3.35 -15.53 4.84
C SER A 248 -4.21 -14.67 3.90
N CYS A 249 -4.66 -15.23 2.78
CA CYS A 249 -5.60 -14.62 1.84
C CYS A 249 -7.03 -15.13 2.05
N SER A 250 -8.03 -14.39 1.56
CA SER A 250 -9.42 -14.86 1.55
C SER A 250 -9.66 -15.82 0.38
N SER A 251 -10.07 -17.06 0.68
CA SER A 251 -10.43 -18.06 -0.34
C SER A 251 -11.61 -17.61 -1.20
N GLU A 252 -12.59 -16.93 -0.61
CA GLU A 252 -13.77 -16.44 -1.32
C GLU A 252 -13.39 -15.36 -2.35
N MET A 253 -12.57 -14.40 -1.93
CA MET A 253 -12.08 -13.33 -2.81
C MET A 253 -11.24 -13.90 -3.97
N CYS A 254 -10.39 -14.89 -3.69
CA CYS A 254 -9.59 -15.52 -4.75
C CYS A 254 -10.46 -16.25 -5.76
N ARG A 255 -11.53 -16.94 -5.32
CA ARG A 255 -12.50 -17.61 -6.22
C ARG A 255 -13.23 -16.61 -7.10
N THR A 256 -13.73 -15.52 -6.54
CA THR A 256 -14.39 -14.45 -7.33
C THR A 256 -13.44 -13.89 -8.38
N ILE A 257 -12.19 -13.58 -8.00
CA ILE A 257 -11.18 -13.10 -8.96
C ILE A 257 -10.95 -14.11 -10.08
N ILE A 258 -10.87 -15.40 -9.77
CA ILE A 258 -10.65 -16.44 -10.77
C ILE A 258 -11.83 -16.55 -11.73
N GLU A 259 -13.08 -16.61 -11.23
CA GLU A 259 -14.26 -16.79 -12.07
C GLU A 259 -14.61 -15.52 -12.87
N GLU A 260 -14.68 -14.37 -12.19
CA GLU A 260 -15.18 -13.12 -12.79
C GLU A 260 -14.10 -12.37 -13.56
N HIS A 261 -12.81 -12.47 -13.19
CA HIS A 261 -11.75 -11.71 -13.85
C HIS A 261 -10.91 -12.60 -14.78
N LEU A 262 -10.36 -13.71 -14.26
CA LEU A 262 -9.43 -14.53 -15.03
C LEU A 262 -10.16 -15.44 -16.04
N LYS A 263 -11.28 -16.06 -15.67
CA LYS A 263 -12.03 -16.94 -16.58
C LYS A 263 -12.95 -16.17 -17.51
N SER A 264 -13.73 -15.21 -17.01
CA SER A 264 -14.62 -14.44 -17.90
C SER A 264 -13.83 -13.57 -18.87
N ASP A 265 -12.88 -12.77 -18.41
CA ASP A 265 -12.37 -11.68 -19.24
C ASP A 265 -11.09 -12.05 -19.99
N LEU A 266 -10.11 -12.71 -19.36
CA LEU A 266 -8.92 -13.16 -20.11
C LEU A 266 -9.28 -14.18 -21.20
N ILE A 267 -10.21 -15.11 -20.94
CA ILE A 267 -10.60 -16.12 -21.94
C ILE A 267 -11.39 -15.48 -23.09
N LYS A 268 -12.27 -14.51 -22.80
CA LYS A 268 -12.93 -13.69 -23.83
C LYS A 268 -11.91 -12.90 -24.65
N CYS A 269 -10.94 -12.28 -23.99
CA CYS A 269 -9.89 -11.52 -24.66
C CYS A 269 -9.05 -12.41 -25.58
N ILE A 270 -8.72 -13.64 -25.17
CA ILE A 270 -7.81 -14.53 -25.92
C ILE A 270 -8.52 -15.35 -27.03
N ASN A 271 -9.85 -15.24 -27.18
CA ASN A 271 -10.63 -15.93 -28.24
C ASN A 271 -10.34 -17.44 -28.38
N LYS A 272 -9.91 -18.11 -27.31
CA LYS A 272 -9.61 -19.56 -27.29
C LYS A 272 -10.40 -20.21 -26.15
N SER A 273 -11.48 -20.91 -26.48
CA SER A 273 -12.23 -21.73 -25.54
C SER A 273 -11.57 -23.11 -25.32
N GLU A 274 -11.73 -23.60 -24.08
CA GLU A 274 -11.46 -24.96 -23.54
C GLU A 274 -10.02 -25.52 -23.56
N ASN A 275 -9.11 -24.99 -24.39
CA ASN A 275 -7.75 -25.53 -24.58
C ASN A 275 -6.61 -24.55 -24.24
N PHE A 276 -6.81 -23.73 -23.20
CA PHE A 276 -5.78 -22.81 -22.69
C PHE A 276 -4.58 -23.63 -22.17
N LEU A 277 -3.35 -23.33 -22.63
CA LEU A 277 -2.09 -24.03 -22.30
C LEU A 277 -1.90 -25.49 -22.82
N ASN A 278 -2.39 -25.82 -24.01
CA ASN A 278 -2.03 -27.11 -24.67
C ASN A 278 -0.57 -27.15 -25.14
N GLU A 279 0.11 -28.31 -25.01
CA GLU A 279 1.51 -28.50 -25.44
C GLU A 279 1.77 -28.14 -26.92
N ASN A 280 0.74 -28.15 -27.77
CA ASN A 280 0.85 -27.79 -29.18
C ASN A 280 0.61 -26.30 -29.45
N ASN A 281 -0.10 -25.58 -28.57
CA ASN A 281 -0.60 -24.22 -28.83
C ASN A 281 -0.07 -23.16 -27.85
N TYR A 282 0.69 -23.53 -26.83
CA TYR A 282 1.13 -22.61 -25.77
C TYR A 282 1.96 -21.43 -26.29
N LEU A 283 2.78 -21.63 -27.34
CA LEU A 283 3.58 -20.54 -27.94
C LEU A 283 2.69 -19.47 -28.56
N GLU A 284 1.57 -19.85 -29.18
CA GLU A 284 0.61 -18.89 -29.71
C GLU A 284 -0.10 -18.17 -28.56
N THR A 285 -0.52 -18.89 -27.52
CA THR A 285 -1.16 -18.28 -26.34
C THR A 285 -0.24 -17.25 -25.66
N ILE A 286 1.07 -17.54 -25.53
CA ILE A 286 2.05 -16.59 -24.99
C ILE A 286 2.16 -15.35 -25.89
N ARG A 287 2.17 -15.53 -27.22
CA ARG A 287 2.22 -14.40 -28.17
C ARG A 287 0.95 -13.55 -28.12
N ASP A 288 -0.22 -14.18 -28.06
CA ASP A 288 -1.51 -13.50 -28.01
C ASP A 288 -1.64 -12.64 -26.74
N ILE A 289 -1.26 -13.20 -25.58
CA ILE A 289 -1.24 -12.48 -24.30
C ILE A 289 -0.26 -11.31 -24.33
N ASN A 290 0.96 -11.53 -24.84
CA ASN A 290 1.94 -10.44 -24.95
C ASN A 290 1.45 -9.34 -25.88
N ARG A 291 0.84 -9.68 -27.03
CA ARG A 291 0.32 -8.69 -27.97
C ARG A 291 -0.76 -7.81 -27.33
N GLN A 292 -1.69 -8.41 -26.60
CA GLN A 292 -2.73 -7.64 -25.91
C GLN A 292 -2.16 -6.75 -24.81
N TYR A 293 -1.20 -7.27 -24.04
CA TYR A 293 -0.53 -6.45 -23.04
C TYR A 293 0.26 -5.31 -23.68
N ASP A 294 0.96 -5.55 -24.80
CA ASP A 294 1.65 -4.51 -25.57
C ASP A 294 0.67 -3.43 -26.07
N GLU A 295 -0.49 -3.84 -26.62
CA GLU A 295 -1.54 -2.92 -27.07
C GLU A 295 -2.03 -2.03 -25.92
N ILE A 296 -2.25 -2.58 -24.72
CA ILE A 296 -2.68 -1.83 -23.54
C ILE A 296 -1.57 -0.91 -23.03
N VAL A 297 -0.33 -1.42 -22.95
CA VAL A 297 0.83 -0.62 -22.52
C VAL A 297 1.05 0.56 -23.46
N LEU A 298 0.87 0.38 -24.77
CA LEU A 298 1.00 1.46 -25.75
C LEU A 298 -0.19 2.44 -25.70
N THR A 299 -1.42 1.92 -25.60
CA THR A 299 -2.65 2.75 -25.61
C THR A 299 -2.77 3.60 -24.34
N ASN A 300 -2.49 3.00 -23.19
CA ASN A 300 -2.63 3.65 -21.88
C ASN A 300 -1.30 4.28 -21.42
N CYS A 301 -0.18 3.96 -22.08
CA CYS A 301 1.18 4.40 -21.73
C CYS A 301 1.52 4.19 -20.25
N ILE A 302 1.10 3.03 -19.74
CA ILE A 302 1.44 2.56 -18.40
C ILE A 302 2.89 2.06 -18.37
N ILE A 303 3.39 1.83 -17.15
CA ILE A 303 4.68 1.18 -16.94
C ILE A 303 4.55 -0.27 -17.41
N ASP A 304 5.46 -0.70 -18.28
CA ASP A 304 5.58 -2.11 -18.64
C ASP A 304 6.16 -2.87 -17.44
N GLU A 305 5.32 -3.63 -16.73
CA GLU A 305 5.72 -4.38 -15.54
C GLU A 305 6.62 -5.58 -15.90
N ARG A 306 6.78 -5.95 -17.17
CA ARG A 306 7.77 -6.96 -17.56
C ARG A 306 9.20 -6.47 -17.38
N ILE A 307 9.42 -5.17 -17.15
CA ILE A 307 10.73 -4.63 -16.74
C ILE A 307 11.28 -5.33 -15.49
N PHE A 308 10.40 -5.85 -14.62
CA PHE A 308 10.79 -6.61 -13.44
C PHE A 308 11.40 -7.98 -13.78
N LEU A 309 11.00 -8.59 -14.90
CA LEU A 309 11.60 -9.83 -15.40
C LEU A 309 13.03 -9.58 -15.91
N GLU A 310 13.28 -8.41 -16.51
CA GLU A 310 14.57 -8.04 -17.11
C GLU A 310 15.60 -7.57 -16.06
N ASN A 311 15.16 -6.85 -15.02
CA ASN A 311 16.04 -6.06 -14.13
C ASN A 311 16.02 -6.52 -12.65
N GLN A 312 16.02 -7.83 -12.37
CA GLN A 312 15.92 -8.33 -10.98
C GLN A 312 17.07 -7.94 -10.05
N ASN A 313 18.29 -7.81 -10.58
CA ASN A 313 19.45 -7.44 -9.76
C ASN A 313 19.34 -6.00 -9.24
N GLN A 314 18.86 -5.08 -10.09
CA GLN A 314 18.58 -3.69 -9.72
C GLN A 314 17.37 -3.58 -8.76
N LEU A 315 16.44 -4.54 -8.81
CA LEU A 315 15.26 -4.57 -7.94
C LEU A 315 15.59 -4.84 -6.45
N ASN A 316 16.63 -5.61 -6.19
CA ASN A 316 17.06 -5.88 -4.81
C ASN A 316 17.71 -4.63 -4.19
N ASP A 317 18.45 -3.85 -4.97
CA ASP A 317 19.01 -2.56 -4.57
C ASP A 317 17.94 -1.47 -4.43
N LEU A 318 16.91 -1.50 -5.29
CA LEU A 318 15.66 -0.74 -5.17
C LEU A 318 14.98 -0.98 -3.81
N LEU A 319 14.77 -2.25 -3.44
CA LEU A 319 14.08 -2.62 -2.21
C LEU A 319 14.90 -2.31 -0.95
N SER A 320 16.22 -2.43 -1.00
CA SER A 320 17.09 -2.04 0.12
C SER A 320 17.09 -0.53 0.35
N ASN A 321 17.22 0.27 -0.71
CA ASN A 321 17.19 1.74 -0.63
C ASN A 321 15.81 2.29 -0.22
N LEU A 322 14.72 1.71 -0.73
CA LEU A 322 13.34 2.05 -0.31
C LEU A 322 13.07 1.69 1.17
N ASN A 323 13.75 0.68 1.70
CA ASN A 323 13.68 0.34 3.11
C ASN A 323 14.51 1.35 3.94
N GLU A 324 15.74 1.67 3.54
CA GLU A 324 16.59 2.66 4.22
C GLU A 324 15.95 4.06 4.28
N ASN A 325 15.34 4.54 3.18
CA ASN A 325 14.62 5.82 3.16
C ASN A 325 13.37 5.83 4.06
N ARG A 326 12.74 4.66 4.29
CA ARG A 326 11.64 4.51 5.28
C ARG A 326 12.12 4.55 6.73
N TYR A 327 13.38 4.19 6.98
CA TYR A 327 14.00 4.22 8.29
C TYR A 327 14.58 5.61 8.63
N SER A 328 15.23 6.29 7.68
CA SER A 328 15.88 7.60 7.91
C SER A 328 14.87 8.69 8.28
N LYS A 329 13.71 8.76 7.61
CA LYS A 329 12.60 9.66 7.97
C LYS A 329 11.99 9.37 9.35
N SER A 330 12.16 8.15 9.90
CA SER A 330 11.59 7.77 11.20
C SER A 330 12.42 8.17 12.42
N TYR A 331 13.69 8.54 12.25
CA TYR A 331 14.57 8.88 13.36
C TYR A 331 14.69 10.39 13.61
N GLN A 332 14.22 11.23 12.68
CA GLN A 332 14.42 12.68 12.73
C GLN A 332 13.30 13.45 13.44
N ASN A 333 12.09 12.87 13.56
CA ASN A 333 10.98 13.52 14.25
C ASN A 333 10.66 12.75 15.54
N ARG A 334 11.10 13.27 16.69
CA ARG A 334 10.71 12.74 18.00
C ARG A 334 9.77 13.72 18.69
N THR A 335 8.49 13.36 18.79
CA THR A 335 7.47 14.08 19.57
C THR A 335 7.47 13.65 21.04
N PRO A 336 6.74 14.34 21.95
CA PRO A 336 6.67 14.01 23.37
C PRO A 336 6.27 12.55 23.66
N ILE A 337 5.46 11.90 22.80
CA ILE A 337 5.08 10.49 22.93
C ILE A 337 6.29 9.55 22.75
N THR A 338 7.25 9.90 21.90
CA THR A 338 8.48 9.11 21.69
C THR A 338 9.58 9.38 22.71
N ALA A 339 9.48 10.47 23.47
CA ALA A 339 10.44 10.81 24.53
C ALA A 339 10.20 10.04 25.83
N SER A 340 8.97 9.56 26.09
CA SER A 340 8.71 8.73 27.27
C SER A 340 9.31 7.34 27.09
N GLN A 341 10.53 7.16 27.58
CA GLN A 341 11.30 5.91 27.66
C GLN A 341 10.57 4.75 28.39
N HIS A 342 9.34 4.95 28.87
CA HIS A 342 8.55 3.94 29.56
C HIS A 342 7.74 2.99 28.65
N LEU A 343 7.61 3.28 27.34
CA LEU A 343 6.94 2.36 26.39
C LEU A 343 7.93 1.49 25.60
N ALA A 344 9.21 1.83 25.63
CA ALA A 344 10.29 1.06 25.04
C ALA A 344 11.15 0.46 26.16
N SER A 345 10.58 -0.45 26.96
CA SER A 345 11.38 -1.28 27.84
C SER A 345 12.47 -1.98 27.03
N ASN A 346 13.71 -1.89 27.49
CA ASN A 346 14.92 -2.47 26.89
C ASN A 346 14.91 -4.01 26.75
N ASP A 347 13.79 -4.68 26.98
CA ASP A 347 13.65 -6.14 26.92
C ASP A 347 13.41 -6.69 25.49
N TYR A 348 13.19 -5.82 24.50
CA TYR A 348 12.90 -6.24 23.12
C TYR A 348 14.14 -6.52 22.26
N GLN A 349 15.35 -6.39 22.79
CA GLN A 349 16.56 -6.69 22.01
C GLN A 349 16.97 -8.17 22.03
N THR A 350 16.38 -9.01 22.88
CA THR A 350 16.92 -10.37 23.08
C THR A 350 16.08 -11.51 22.56
N ASN A 351 14.78 -11.37 22.27
CA ASN A 351 14.00 -12.52 21.80
C ASN A 351 12.92 -12.18 20.76
N ASN A 352 13.15 -12.72 19.56
CA ASN A 352 12.24 -13.09 18.46
C ASN A 352 12.46 -12.33 17.15
N SER A 353 13.11 -13.03 16.21
CA SER A 353 12.96 -12.91 14.76
C SER A 353 12.84 -11.49 14.20
N ASN A 354 13.98 -10.90 13.82
CA ASN A 354 14.04 -9.90 12.75
C ASN A 354 13.67 -10.53 11.38
N GLN A 355 12.51 -11.20 11.29
CA GLN A 355 11.86 -11.45 10.01
C GLN A 355 11.17 -10.15 9.63
N PHE A 356 11.82 -9.39 8.75
CA PHE A 356 11.24 -8.23 8.10
C PHE A 356 9.95 -8.65 7.38
N LEU A 357 8.82 -8.44 8.05
CA LEU A 357 7.50 -8.76 7.54
C LEU A 357 7.19 -7.83 6.37
N THR A 358 6.87 -8.40 5.21
CA THR A 358 6.37 -7.66 4.05
C THR A 358 5.14 -6.80 4.40
N PRO A 359 4.86 -5.68 3.72
CA PRO A 359 3.71 -4.83 4.07
C PRO A 359 2.35 -5.55 4.01
N ILE A 360 2.24 -6.63 3.23
CA ILE A 360 1.08 -7.55 3.20
C ILE A 360 0.93 -8.31 4.52
N SER A 361 2.01 -8.90 5.02
CA SER A 361 2.01 -9.55 6.33
C SER A 361 1.79 -8.54 7.45
N GLN A 362 2.24 -7.29 7.29
CA GLN A 362 1.98 -6.21 8.24
C GLN A 362 0.49 -5.83 8.28
N ALA A 363 -0.15 -5.56 7.14
CA ALA A 363 -1.58 -5.23 7.10
C ALA A 363 -2.47 -6.39 7.60
N ASN A 364 -2.18 -7.62 7.17
CA ASN A 364 -2.86 -8.82 7.68
C ASN A 364 -2.61 -9.04 9.17
N GLN A 365 -1.42 -8.69 9.70
CA GLN A 365 -1.16 -8.71 11.13
C GLN A 365 -1.93 -7.62 11.86
N LEU A 366 -2.01 -6.39 11.36
CA LEU A 366 -2.79 -5.32 12.01
C LEU A 366 -4.26 -5.69 12.14
N ILE A 367 -4.84 -6.25 11.09
CA ILE A 367 -6.22 -6.76 11.12
C ILE A 367 -6.36 -7.92 12.12
N LYS A 368 -5.43 -8.90 12.10
CA LYS A 368 -5.42 -10.00 13.08
C LYS A 368 -5.28 -9.50 14.53
N VAL A 369 -4.45 -8.49 14.75
CA VAL A 369 -4.24 -7.85 16.06
C VAL A 369 -5.49 -7.13 16.51
N LEU A 370 -6.16 -6.38 15.64
CA LEU A 370 -7.45 -5.78 15.96
C LEU A 370 -8.47 -6.86 16.34
N PHE A 371 -8.54 -7.96 15.59
CA PHE A 371 -9.42 -9.07 15.93
C PHE A 371 -9.03 -9.79 17.23
N GLU A 372 -7.74 -9.89 17.58
CA GLU A 372 -7.28 -10.42 18.86
C GLU A 372 -7.66 -9.52 20.03
N ILE A 373 -7.51 -8.20 19.87
CA ILE A 373 -7.91 -7.20 20.87
C ILE A 373 -9.43 -7.19 21.07
N ILE A 374 -10.19 -7.45 20.00
CA ILE A 374 -11.66 -7.45 19.98
C ILE A 374 -12.24 -8.85 20.31
N LYS A 375 -11.40 -9.87 20.51
CA LYS A 375 -11.83 -11.27 20.67
C LYS A 375 -12.83 -11.47 21.83
N ASP A 376 -12.67 -10.71 22.91
CA ASP A 376 -13.56 -10.76 24.07
C ASP A 376 -14.84 -9.91 23.89
N GLN A 377 -14.87 -9.04 22.87
CA GLN A 377 -15.95 -8.13 22.53
C GLN A 377 -16.80 -8.70 21.38
N GLN A 378 -17.55 -9.77 21.67
CA GLN A 378 -18.28 -10.55 20.65
C GLN A 378 -19.44 -9.79 19.98
N SER A 379 -19.89 -8.66 20.53
CA SER A 379 -21.02 -7.87 20.01
C SER A 379 -20.73 -6.37 19.94
N THR A 380 -21.44 -5.64 19.08
CA THR A 380 -21.44 -4.16 18.99
C THR A 380 -22.18 -3.49 20.16
N LYS A 381 -22.31 -4.17 21.30
CA LYS A 381 -23.02 -3.70 22.49
C LYS A 381 -22.06 -3.51 23.66
N PRO A 382 -22.40 -2.61 24.61
CA PRO A 382 -21.60 -2.42 25.82
C PRO A 382 -21.56 -3.71 26.65
N SER A 383 -20.37 -4.07 27.14
CA SER A 383 -20.14 -5.25 27.97
C SER A 383 -20.91 -5.15 29.30
N ASN A 384 -21.13 -6.29 29.97
CA ASN A 384 -21.80 -6.31 31.28
C ASN A 384 -21.02 -5.53 32.34
N ASN A 385 -19.69 -5.49 32.25
CA ASN A 385 -18.85 -4.71 33.16
C ASN A 385 -18.98 -3.21 32.88
N LEU A 386 -18.98 -2.80 31.60
CA LEU A 386 -19.23 -1.41 31.23
C LEU A 386 -20.61 -0.94 31.71
N ARG A 387 -21.64 -1.78 31.57
CA ARG A 387 -22.99 -1.51 32.10
C ARG A 387 -22.98 -1.30 33.61
N PHE A 388 -22.22 -2.11 34.35
CA PHE A 388 -22.08 -2.00 35.80
C PHE A 388 -21.31 -0.74 36.22
N ILE A 389 -20.26 -0.35 35.48
CA ILE A 389 -19.45 0.85 35.76
C ILE A 389 -20.26 2.13 35.52
N ILE A 390 -21.05 2.18 34.45
CA ILE A 390 -21.90 3.33 34.10
C ILE A 390 -23.12 3.42 35.03
N GLY A 391 -23.63 2.27 35.47
CA GLY A 391 -24.66 2.15 36.50
C GLY A 391 -26.08 2.40 36.00
N GLN A 392 -26.39 3.60 35.52
CA GLN A 392 -27.77 3.95 35.09
C GLN A 392 -28.00 3.66 33.60
N GLN A 393 -29.10 2.96 33.28
CA GLN A 393 -29.42 2.58 31.90
C GLN A 393 -29.73 3.79 31.00
N THR A 394 -30.29 4.87 31.55
CA THR A 394 -30.59 6.10 30.80
C THR A 394 -29.37 6.71 30.10
N PHE A 395 -28.19 6.66 30.72
CA PHE A 395 -26.95 7.17 30.10
C PHE A 395 -26.37 6.21 29.06
N LEU A 396 -26.64 4.91 29.19
CA LEU A 396 -26.29 3.94 28.16
C LEU A 396 -27.16 4.12 26.92
N ASP A 397 -28.46 4.34 27.13
CA ASP A 397 -29.42 4.57 26.04
C ASP A 397 -29.07 5.85 25.28
N ASP A 398 -28.78 6.95 25.99
CA ASP A 398 -28.31 8.22 25.41
C ASP A 398 -26.96 8.08 24.68
N LEU A 399 -26.03 7.26 25.19
CA LEU A 399 -24.78 6.95 24.49
C LEU A 399 -25.03 6.15 23.21
N ILE A 400 -25.93 5.16 23.25
CA ILE A 400 -26.28 4.34 22.08
C ILE A 400 -26.98 5.21 21.01
N GLU A 401 -27.89 6.09 21.41
CA GLU A 401 -28.57 7.02 20.50
C GLU A 401 -27.56 7.93 19.78
N ARG A 402 -26.63 8.55 20.53
CA ARG A 402 -25.55 9.36 19.94
C ARG A 402 -24.64 8.57 19.01
N LEU A 403 -24.31 7.32 19.34
CA LEU A 403 -23.50 6.46 18.46
C LEU A 403 -24.23 6.14 17.16
N ASN A 404 -25.54 5.88 17.20
CA ASN A 404 -26.36 5.65 16.00
C ASN A 404 -26.44 6.92 15.13
N GLU A 405 -26.52 8.11 15.73
CA GLU A 405 -26.43 9.37 14.98
C GLU A 405 -25.07 9.50 14.27
N TRP A 406 -23.98 9.21 14.97
CA TRP A 406 -22.62 9.29 14.43
C TRP A 406 -22.30 8.23 13.38
N GLU A 407 -22.96 7.08 13.47
CA GLU A 407 -22.97 6.04 12.44
C GLU A 407 -23.63 6.54 11.15
N ASN A 408 -24.79 7.18 11.26
CA ASN A 408 -25.48 7.74 10.10
C ASN A 408 -24.67 8.84 9.41
N ILE A 409 -23.96 9.68 10.18
CA ILE A 409 -23.07 10.70 9.61
C ILE A 409 -21.89 10.03 8.91
N PHE A 410 -21.26 9.04 9.54
CA PHE A 410 -20.17 8.27 8.95
C PHE A 410 -20.60 7.64 7.62
N ASN A 411 -21.69 6.86 7.61
CA ASN A 411 -22.20 6.17 6.43
C ASN A 411 -22.47 7.15 5.27
N LYS A 412 -23.17 8.28 5.52
CA LYS A 412 -23.43 9.30 4.48
C LYS A 412 -22.14 9.90 3.90
N SER A 413 -21.18 10.21 4.75
CA SER A 413 -19.90 10.80 4.32
C SER A 413 -19.00 9.82 3.59
N TYR A 414 -19.02 8.56 4.01
CA TYR A 414 -18.26 7.46 3.39
C TYR A 414 -18.78 7.20 1.97
N ASP A 415 -20.10 7.07 1.81
CA ASP A 415 -20.75 6.83 0.52
C ASP A 415 -20.55 8.01 -0.44
N SER A 416 -20.54 9.25 0.05
CA SER A 416 -20.34 10.45 -0.80
C SER A 416 -18.97 10.48 -1.50
N ILE A 417 -17.92 9.94 -0.87
CA ILE A 417 -16.57 9.86 -1.44
C ILE A 417 -16.46 8.63 -2.37
N GLU A 418 -17.18 7.55 -2.07
CA GLU A 418 -17.28 6.39 -2.96
C GLU A 418 -18.10 6.69 -4.23
N GLU A 419 -19.10 7.57 -4.19
CA GLU A 419 -19.89 7.99 -5.37
C GLU A 419 -19.11 8.89 -6.33
N ILE A 420 -18.22 9.74 -5.81
CA ILE A 420 -17.28 10.51 -6.65
C ILE A 420 -16.29 9.54 -7.34
N ASN A 421 -15.96 8.43 -6.69
CA ASN A 421 -15.06 7.39 -7.17
C ASN A 421 -15.83 6.17 -7.71
N ASN A 422 -16.74 6.41 -8.67
CA ASN A 422 -17.71 5.49 -9.33
C ASN A 422 -17.23 4.09 -9.75
N PHE A 423 -15.97 3.71 -9.54
CA PHE A 423 -15.37 2.43 -9.90
C PHE A 423 -15.32 1.38 -8.77
N ASN A 424 -15.61 1.73 -7.51
CA ASN A 424 -15.47 0.79 -6.37
C ASN A 424 -16.76 0.05 -5.96
N LYS A 425 -17.94 0.48 -6.44
CA LYS A 425 -19.25 -0.05 -6.00
C LYS A 425 -19.52 -1.51 -6.43
N GLN A 426 -18.87 -2.00 -7.49
CA GLN A 426 -19.25 -3.29 -8.12
C GLN A 426 -18.48 -4.53 -7.63
N LEU A 427 -17.41 -4.41 -6.83
CA LEU A 427 -16.54 -5.56 -6.51
C LEU A 427 -16.52 -6.00 -5.03
N ASN A 428 -17.22 -5.33 -4.11
CA ASN A 428 -17.08 -5.62 -2.67
C ASN A 428 -18.40 -5.62 -1.87
N PRO A 429 -19.25 -6.66 -1.96
CA PRO A 429 -20.43 -6.80 -1.10
C PRO A 429 -20.09 -7.14 0.37
N SER A 430 -18.88 -7.62 0.65
CA SER A 430 -18.45 -8.13 1.98
C SER A 430 -17.56 -7.13 2.77
N ARG A 431 -17.32 -5.92 2.24
CA ARG A 431 -16.56 -4.84 2.90
C ARG A 431 -17.38 -3.55 2.98
N SER A 432 -18.61 -3.68 3.46
CA SER A 432 -19.53 -2.56 3.63
C SER A 432 -18.96 -1.52 4.59
N CYS A 433 -19.24 -0.24 4.34
CA CYS A 433 -19.06 0.87 5.31
C CYS A 433 -19.47 0.44 6.74
N GLN A 434 -20.57 -0.31 6.82
CA GLN A 434 -21.10 -0.92 8.03
C GLN A 434 -20.10 -1.82 8.77
N SER A 435 -19.40 -2.73 8.09
CA SER A 435 -18.49 -3.67 8.77
C SER A 435 -17.27 -2.96 9.38
N ARG A 436 -16.80 -1.89 8.74
CA ARG A 436 -15.73 -1.02 9.25
C ARG A 436 -16.20 -0.25 10.48
N PHE A 437 -17.41 0.30 10.44
CA PHE A 437 -17.99 0.99 11.58
C PHE A 437 -18.23 0.03 12.76
N ASP A 438 -18.77 -1.16 12.50
CA ASP A 438 -18.98 -2.20 13.52
C ASP A 438 -17.69 -2.60 14.23
N LEU A 439 -16.59 -2.76 13.48
CA LEU A 439 -15.27 -3.05 14.05
C LEU A 439 -14.78 -1.87 14.91
N SER A 440 -15.01 -0.64 14.45
CA SER A 440 -14.66 0.59 15.16
C SER A 440 -15.46 0.74 16.45
N LEU A 441 -16.75 0.41 16.44
CA LEU A 441 -17.63 0.38 17.62
C LEU A 441 -17.16 -0.65 18.65
N LYS A 442 -16.78 -1.85 18.21
CA LYS A 442 -16.24 -2.87 19.13
C LYS A 442 -14.97 -2.37 19.80
N LEU A 443 -14.06 -1.76 19.04
CA LEU A 443 -12.84 -1.16 19.58
C LEU A 443 -13.12 0.01 20.52
N PHE A 444 -14.12 0.83 20.20
CA PHE A 444 -14.56 1.95 21.02
C PHE A 444 -15.05 1.48 22.40
N TYR A 445 -15.95 0.50 22.45
CA TYR A 445 -16.47 0.00 23.73
C TYR A 445 -15.36 -0.66 24.58
N ASN A 446 -14.45 -1.42 23.97
CA ASN A 446 -13.29 -1.98 24.67
C ASN A 446 -12.42 -0.86 25.27
N SER A 447 -12.13 0.16 24.48
CA SER A 447 -11.26 1.27 24.87
C SER A 447 -11.89 2.12 25.97
N LEU A 448 -13.20 2.40 25.86
CA LEU A 448 -13.96 3.11 26.87
C LEU A 448 -13.98 2.35 28.20
N GLU A 449 -14.21 1.05 28.17
CA GLU A 449 -14.18 0.21 29.37
C GLU A 449 -12.80 0.20 30.04
N ASN A 450 -11.72 0.11 29.27
CA ASN A 450 -10.36 0.20 29.78
C ASN A 450 -10.08 1.55 30.44
N ILE A 451 -10.49 2.66 29.79
CA ILE A 451 -10.34 4.01 30.34
C ILE A 451 -11.09 4.14 31.67
N LEU A 452 -12.35 3.74 31.72
CA LEU A 452 -13.17 3.87 32.92
C LEU A 452 -12.70 2.94 34.05
N THR A 453 -12.19 1.75 33.73
CA THR A 453 -11.66 0.81 34.72
C THR A 453 -10.37 1.34 35.37
N ILE A 454 -9.48 1.92 34.57
CA ILE A 454 -8.25 2.56 35.08
C ILE A 454 -8.60 3.79 35.91
N GLU A 455 -9.53 4.61 35.42
CA GLU A 455 -9.98 5.81 36.13
C GLU A 455 -10.69 5.45 37.45
N LYS A 456 -11.48 4.37 37.48
CA LYS A 456 -12.09 3.83 38.69
C LYS A 456 -11.03 3.49 39.73
N LYS A 457 -10.01 2.71 39.36
CA LYS A 457 -8.90 2.35 40.26
C LYS A 457 -8.17 3.60 40.78
N ARG A 458 -7.95 4.60 39.93
CA ARG A 458 -7.33 5.87 40.30
C ARG A 458 -8.19 6.64 41.31
N LEU A 459 -9.49 6.78 41.05
CA LEU A 459 -10.42 7.49 41.93
C LEU A 459 -10.67 6.78 43.25
N GLU A 460 -10.61 5.45 43.29
CA GLU A 460 -10.69 4.64 44.53
C GLU A 460 -9.42 4.79 45.37
N SER A 461 -8.25 4.97 44.74
CA SER A 461 -6.98 5.16 45.46
C SER A 461 -6.85 6.53 46.14
N ILE A 462 -7.57 7.54 45.63
CA ILE A 462 -7.67 8.85 46.25
C ILE A 462 -8.74 8.72 47.34
N GLN A 463 -8.30 8.43 48.56
CA GLN A 463 -9.17 8.41 49.75
C GLN A 463 -10.05 9.67 49.74
N PHE A 464 -11.36 9.53 49.97
CA PHE A 464 -12.44 10.54 50.02
C PHE A 464 -13.54 10.50 48.94
N ASN A 465 -13.46 9.69 47.88
CA ASN A 465 -14.59 9.58 46.93
C ASN A 465 -15.61 8.51 47.34
N SER A 466 -16.87 8.91 47.57
CA SER A 466 -17.98 7.96 47.70
C SER A 466 -18.29 7.31 46.34
N GLN A 467 -18.84 6.08 46.31
CA GLN A 467 -19.22 5.41 45.05
C GLN A 467 -20.13 6.28 44.17
N GLN A 468 -20.96 7.13 44.79
CA GLN A 468 -21.81 8.09 44.08
C GLN A 468 -21.01 9.20 43.37
N GLN A 469 -19.92 9.70 43.96
CA GLN A 469 -19.06 10.72 43.33
C GLN A 469 -18.28 10.14 42.14
N ILE A 470 -17.84 8.88 42.25
CA ILE A 470 -17.20 8.16 41.14
C ILE A 470 -18.19 8.01 39.98
N GLN A 471 -19.43 7.59 40.26
CA GLN A 471 -20.48 7.50 39.23
C GLN A 471 -20.80 8.87 38.60
N GLN A 472 -20.90 9.95 39.38
CA GLN A 472 -21.11 11.30 38.84
C GLN A 472 -19.96 11.77 37.94
N SER A 473 -18.71 11.39 38.25
CA SER A 473 -17.56 11.70 37.40
C SER A 473 -17.62 10.95 36.06
N PHE A 474 -18.01 9.68 36.07
CA PHE A 474 -18.20 8.89 34.85
C PHE A 474 -19.37 9.40 34.02
N GLN A 475 -20.47 9.83 34.65
CA GLN A 475 -21.59 10.46 33.96
C GLN A 475 -21.15 11.72 33.22
N LYS A 476 -20.36 12.60 33.86
CA LYS A 476 -19.80 13.79 33.20
C LYS A 476 -18.91 13.45 32.00
N LEU A 477 -18.13 12.36 32.09
CA LEU A 477 -17.31 11.90 30.97
C LEU A 477 -18.15 11.36 29.81
N ILE A 478 -19.20 10.59 30.11
CA ILE A 478 -20.11 10.01 29.10
C ILE A 478 -20.96 11.09 28.42
N LEU A 479 -21.35 12.14 29.14
CA LEU A 479 -22.08 13.27 28.55
C LEU A 479 -21.18 14.18 27.70
N ASN A 480 -19.86 14.04 27.80
CA ASN A 480 -18.94 14.87 27.02
C ASN A 480 -18.79 14.35 25.58
N ASN A 481 -19.53 14.97 24.66
CA ASN A 481 -19.48 14.67 23.22
C ASN A 481 -18.08 14.80 22.62
N GLN A 482 -17.28 15.78 23.04
CA GLN A 482 -15.94 15.97 22.49
C GLN A 482 -15.04 14.78 22.83
N PHE A 483 -15.13 14.28 24.07
CA PHE A 483 -14.40 13.11 24.52
C PHE A 483 -14.82 11.85 23.75
N LEU A 484 -16.13 11.55 23.69
CA LEU A 484 -16.63 10.35 23.03
C LEU A 484 -16.36 10.36 21.52
N LYS A 485 -16.59 11.48 20.83
CA LYS A 485 -16.30 11.61 19.39
C LYS A 485 -14.80 11.47 19.10
N SER A 486 -13.94 12.03 19.94
CA SER A 486 -12.49 11.90 19.77
C SER A 486 -12.03 10.46 19.98
N LEU A 487 -12.60 9.74 20.96
CA LEU A 487 -12.32 8.31 21.18
C LEU A 487 -12.82 7.46 20.00
N LEU A 488 -14.07 7.66 19.58
CA LEU A 488 -14.65 6.95 18.44
C LEU A 488 -13.85 7.22 17.16
N GLY A 489 -13.51 8.48 16.92
CA GLY A 489 -12.72 8.88 15.78
C GLY A 489 -11.36 8.19 15.75
N LEU A 490 -10.66 8.11 16.89
CA LEU A 490 -9.41 7.37 16.99
C LEU A 490 -9.58 5.87 16.66
N CYS A 491 -10.66 5.25 17.13
CA CYS A 491 -10.96 3.86 16.81
C CYS A 491 -11.24 3.65 15.32
N ILE A 492 -12.03 4.53 14.70
CA ILE A 492 -12.30 4.53 13.26
C ILE A 492 -10.99 4.64 12.47
N LEU A 493 -10.14 5.58 12.85
CA LEU A 493 -8.88 5.85 12.18
C LEU A 493 -7.92 4.65 12.21
N LEU A 494 -7.84 3.94 13.34
CA LEU A 494 -7.04 2.72 13.45
C LEU A 494 -7.59 1.57 12.59
N VAL A 495 -8.92 1.45 12.51
CA VAL A 495 -9.59 0.45 11.66
C VAL A 495 -9.35 0.76 10.18
N LEU A 496 -9.56 2.01 9.76
CA LEU A 496 -9.31 2.48 8.39
C LEU A 496 -7.85 2.29 7.99
N TYR A 497 -6.92 2.64 8.89
CA TYR A 497 -5.49 2.41 8.70
C TYR A 497 -5.16 0.93 8.52
N SER A 498 -5.75 0.05 9.33
CA SER A 498 -5.52 -1.40 9.24
C SER A 498 -6.06 -2.00 7.93
N HIS A 499 -7.10 -1.38 7.37
CA HIS A 499 -7.65 -1.73 6.06
C HIS A 499 -6.97 -1.03 4.88
N ASN A 500 -5.87 -0.28 5.11
CA ASN A 500 -5.16 0.52 4.12
C ASN A 500 -6.06 1.52 3.36
N ASP A 501 -7.09 2.05 4.03
CA ASP A 501 -7.93 3.10 3.45
C ASP A 501 -7.16 4.43 3.46
N LYS A 502 -6.80 4.91 2.27
CA LYS A 502 -6.03 6.16 2.08
C LYS A 502 -6.91 7.37 1.75
N TYR A 503 -8.18 7.13 1.42
CA TYR A 503 -9.11 8.19 1.02
C TYR A 503 -9.75 8.86 2.23
N HIS A 504 -9.94 8.09 3.29
CA HIS A 504 -10.54 8.52 4.55
C HIS A 504 -9.43 8.82 5.58
N ASP A 505 -8.75 9.95 5.37
CA ASP A 505 -7.62 10.38 6.18
C ASP A 505 -8.03 11.06 7.50
N PHE A 506 -7.03 11.53 8.25
CA PHE A 506 -7.27 12.21 9.53
C PHE A 506 -8.08 13.52 9.37
N ASN A 507 -7.84 14.29 8.30
CA ASN A 507 -8.56 15.54 8.04
C ASN A 507 -10.04 15.29 7.77
N TRP A 508 -10.32 14.26 6.99
CA TRP A 508 -11.68 13.81 6.71
C TRP A 508 -12.44 13.50 8.00
N LEU A 509 -11.82 12.75 8.92
CA LEU A 509 -12.41 12.40 10.21
C LEU A 509 -12.67 13.63 11.08
N LEU A 510 -11.73 14.59 11.11
CA LEU A 510 -11.90 15.84 11.85
C LEU A 510 -13.11 16.64 11.35
N ASN A 511 -13.30 16.69 10.02
CA ASN A 511 -14.40 17.42 9.40
C ASN A 511 -15.75 16.78 9.71
N ILE A 512 -15.85 15.45 9.65
CA ILE A 512 -17.10 14.72 9.88
C ILE A 512 -17.64 14.93 11.28
N TYR A 513 -16.78 14.77 12.29
CA TYR A 513 -17.20 14.86 13.68
C TYR A 513 -17.05 16.26 14.27
N SER A 514 -16.56 17.22 13.46
CA SER A 514 -16.22 18.58 13.86
C SER A 514 -15.27 18.58 15.07
N LEU A 515 -14.19 17.81 14.96
CA LEU A 515 -13.20 17.65 16.01
C LEU A 515 -12.07 18.66 15.87
N HIS A 516 -11.58 19.15 17.01
CA HIS A 516 -10.40 20.00 17.07
C HIS A 516 -9.15 19.16 17.35
N GLY A 517 -8.07 19.41 16.62
CA GLY A 517 -6.79 18.68 16.76
C GLY A 517 -6.26 18.66 18.19
N TYR A 518 -6.41 19.76 18.94
CA TYR A 518 -5.98 19.83 20.34
C TYR A 518 -6.70 18.85 21.28
N SER A 519 -8.01 18.67 21.12
CA SER A 519 -8.79 17.68 21.89
C SER A 519 -8.39 16.25 21.51
N PHE A 520 -8.12 16.02 20.23
CA PHE A 520 -7.69 14.72 19.72
C PHE A 520 -6.31 14.31 20.22
N LEU A 521 -5.37 15.28 20.34
CA LEU A 521 -4.03 15.07 20.90
C LEU A 521 -4.10 14.47 22.32
N LYS A 522 -4.95 15.04 23.19
CA LYS A 522 -5.16 14.55 24.56
C LYS A 522 -5.68 13.11 24.55
N MET A 523 -6.55 12.78 23.59
CA MET A 523 -7.13 11.44 23.47
C MET A 523 -6.14 10.39 22.99
N ILE A 524 -5.22 10.70 22.06
CA ILE A 524 -4.15 9.78 21.65
C ILE A 524 -3.33 9.34 22.88
N GLN A 525 -2.96 10.29 23.75
CA GLN A 525 -2.18 10.01 24.95
C GLN A 525 -2.94 9.17 25.98
N ILE A 526 -4.21 9.49 26.22
CA ILE A 526 -5.07 8.70 27.13
C ILE A 526 -5.19 7.27 26.59
N PHE A 527 -5.51 7.13 25.31
CA PHE A 527 -5.71 5.85 24.67
C PHE A 527 -4.47 4.95 24.73
N LEU A 528 -3.28 5.48 24.43
CA LEU A 528 -2.03 4.70 24.50
C LEU A 528 -1.70 4.25 25.93
N LYS A 529 -2.00 5.07 26.94
CA LYS A 529 -1.81 4.69 28.35
C LYS A 529 -2.78 3.60 28.80
N THR A 530 -4.01 3.60 28.28
CA THR A 530 -5.06 2.67 28.74
C THR A 530 -5.10 1.38 27.92
N SER A 531 -4.72 1.41 26.64
CA SER A 531 -4.74 0.25 25.74
C SER A 531 -3.38 -0.45 25.66
N GLN A 532 -3.02 -1.16 26.73
CA GLN A 532 -1.72 -1.84 26.84
C GLN A 532 -1.42 -2.79 25.67
N GLN A 533 -2.45 -3.41 25.07
CA GLN A 533 -2.27 -4.31 23.92
C GLN A 533 -1.87 -3.54 22.65
N ILE A 534 -2.51 -2.40 22.35
CA ILE A 534 -2.21 -1.58 21.16
C ILE A 534 -0.85 -0.89 21.31
N SER A 535 -0.51 -0.47 22.53
CA SER A 535 0.78 0.14 22.84
C SER A 535 1.99 -0.77 22.60
N LYS A 536 1.79 -2.09 22.42
CA LYS A 536 2.85 -3.05 22.10
C LYS A 536 3.13 -3.15 20.59
N TRP A 537 2.26 -2.64 19.73
CA TRP A 537 2.39 -2.76 18.28
C TRP A 537 3.02 -1.51 17.67
N ARG A 538 4.30 -1.63 17.30
CA ARG A 538 5.13 -0.53 16.76
C ARG A 538 4.46 0.25 15.62
N GLN A 539 3.69 -0.41 14.77
CA GLN A 539 3.08 0.21 13.61
C GLN A 539 1.92 1.14 13.98
N PHE A 540 1.08 0.77 14.95
CA PHE A 540 0.04 1.67 15.46
C PHE A 540 0.66 2.87 16.18
N ILE A 541 1.73 2.67 16.93
CA ILE A 541 2.47 3.77 17.57
C ILE A 541 3.03 4.72 16.52
N LYS A 542 3.67 4.20 15.46
CA LYS A 542 4.23 5.01 14.37
C LYS A 542 3.14 5.84 13.67
N TYR A 543 2.00 5.21 13.38
CA TYR A 543 0.87 5.89 12.77
C TYR A 543 0.31 7.00 13.67
N LEU A 544 0.02 6.70 14.94
CA LEU A 544 -0.46 7.69 15.90
C LEU A 544 0.55 8.82 16.15
N SER A 545 1.85 8.52 16.10
CA SER A 545 2.91 9.54 16.21
C SER A 545 2.92 10.47 15.00
N SER A 546 2.73 9.94 13.78
CA SER A 546 2.63 10.80 12.59
C SER A 546 1.43 11.74 12.66
N ILE A 547 0.33 11.29 13.24
CA ILE A 547 -0.86 12.11 13.45
C ILE A 547 -0.60 13.16 14.53
N GLU A 548 0.07 12.79 15.61
CA GLU A 548 0.52 13.73 16.64
C GLU A 548 1.37 14.84 16.04
N GLU A 549 2.34 14.50 15.16
CA GLU A 549 3.16 15.48 14.45
C GLU A 549 2.34 16.42 13.57
N ILE A 550 1.36 15.89 12.82
CA ILE A 550 0.45 16.71 11.99
C ILE A 550 -0.33 17.69 12.87
N ILE A 551 -0.86 17.21 13.99
CA ILE A 551 -1.63 18.02 14.93
C ILE A 551 -0.76 19.13 15.54
N ILE A 552 0.43 18.78 16.04
CA ILE A 552 1.35 19.72 16.70
C ILE A 552 1.92 20.72 15.70
N SER A 553 2.24 20.32 14.47
CA SER A 553 2.87 21.20 13.47
C SER A 553 1.95 22.30 12.95
N SER A 554 0.64 22.07 12.89
CA SER A 554 -0.29 23.00 12.22
C SER A 554 -1.63 23.20 12.92
N MET A 555 -2.31 22.13 13.34
CA MET A 555 -3.73 22.21 13.71
C MET A 555 -3.97 22.81 15.09
N VAL A 556 -3.05 22.58 16.03
CA VAL A 556 -3.16 23.09 17.40
C VAL A 556 -3.04 24.62 17.46
N PHE A 557 -2.41 25.23 16.47
CA PHE A 557 -2.21 26.68 16.38
C PHE A 557 -3.26 27.40 15.51
N SER A 558 -4.30 26.70 15.06
CA SER A 558 -5.43 27.34 14.36
C SER A 558 -6.12 28.37 15.27
N ASN A 559 -6.67 29.44 14.67
CA ASN A 559 -7.30 30.53 15.42
C ASN A 559 -8.45 30.05 16.33
N ASP A 560 -9.16 29.01 15.90
CA ASP A 560 -10.30 28.45 16.64
C ASP A 560 -9.90 27.36 17.65
N SER A 561 -8.59 27.20 17.90
CA SER A 561 -8.08 26.18 18.81
C SER A 561 -8.37 26.54 20.27
N SER A 562 -8.88 25.56 21.03
CA SER A 562 -9.05 25.68 22.48
C SER A 562 -7.73 25.80 23.25
N LEU A 563 -6.59 25.60 22.58
CA LEU A 563 -5.28 25.94 23.13
C LEU A 563 -5.22 27.42 23.54
N TRP A 564 -5.75 28.34 22.74
CA TRP A 564 -5.66 29.77 23.02
C TRP A 564 -6.38 30.13 24.32
N ASN A 565 -7.54 29.51 24.59
CA ASN A 565 -8.25 29.66 25.86
C ASN A 565 -7.44 29.11 27.05
N ASP A 566 -6.80 27.95 26.88
CA ASP A 566 -5.93 27.36 27.91
C ASP A 566 -4.69 28.25 28.17
N ILE A 567 -4.11 28.86 27.13
CA ILE A 567 -3.01 29.82 27.23
C ILE A 567 -3.46 31.11 27.93
N GLU A 568 -4.64 31.63 27.60
CA GLU A 568 -5.18 32.83 28.24
C GLU A 568 -5.43 32.61 29.74
N LEU A 569 -5.94 31.43 30.11
CA LEU A 569 -6.22 31.09 31.51
C LEU A 569 -4.98 30.75 32.34
N LYS A 570 -4.02 30.00 31.76
CA LYS A 570 -2.89 29.43 32.51
C LYS A 570 -1.55 30.10 32.23
N GLY A 571 -1.49 30.96 31.22
CA GLY A 571 -0.26 31.55 30.70
C GLY A 571 0.61 30.56 29.92
N ILE A 572 1.61 31.08 29.21
CA ILE A 572 2.61 30.27 28.51
C ILE A 572 3.69 29.85 29.50
N LEU A 573 3.80 28.55 29.76
CA LEU A 573 4.86 28.00 30.59
C LEU A 573 6.20 28.06 29.85
N LYS A 574 7.25 28.53 30.54
CA LYS A 574 8.61 28.51 29.98
C LYS A 574 9.15 27.08 29.99
N TYR A 575 9.99 26.73 29.01
CA TYR A 575 10.60 25.39 28.89
C TYR A 575 11.22 24.88 30.21
N ASN A 576 11.94 25.76 30.93
CA ASN A 576 12.57 25.42 32.21
C ASN A 576 11.57 25.03 33.32
N GLN A 577 10.32 25.48 33.24
CA GLN A 577 9.26 25.13 34.19
C GLN A 577 8.63 23.77 33.85
N ILE A 578 8.65 23.38 32.57
CA ILE A 578 8.12 22.09 32.08
C ILE A 578 9.05 20.94 32.51
N GLN A 579 10.36 21.18 32.55
CA GLN A 579 11.35 20.19 32.93
C GLN A 579 11.25 19.71 34.40
N LEU A 580 10.57 20.48 35.26
CA LEU A 580 10.32 20.16 36.67
C LEU A 580 9.01 19.38 36.91
N ILE A 581 8.18 19.21 35.88
CA ILE A 581 6.84 18.57 35.96
C ILE A 581 6.91 17.07 35.60
N HIS A 582 8.03 16.62 35.02
CA HIS A 582 8.37 15.21 34.82
C HIS A 582 9.16 14.68 36.00
#